data_AF-F5XGQ4-F1
#
_entry.id   AF-F5XGQ4-F1
#
_cell.length_a   1.000
_cell.length_b   1.000
_cell.length_c   1.000
_cell.angle_alpha   90.00
_cell.angle_beta   90.00
_cell.angle_gamma   90.00
#
_symmetry.space_group_name_H-M   'P 1'
#
loop_
_entity.id
_entity.type
_entity.pdbx_description
1 polymer ?
#
loop_
_entity_poly.entity_id
_entity_poly.type
_entity_poly.pdbx_seq_one_letter_code
_entity_poly.pdbx_strand_id
1 'polypeptide(L)' 'MPSVQIKDVPEETHRVLRRRAAEAHQSLQEYLLTKLVEDARVPTMAEVLRRADDRTGGTISLAAAADLVRDDRDSR' A
#
# COMPACT_ATOMS: atom_id res chain seq x y z
N MET A 1 20.94 5.13 -3.99
CA MET A 1 19.78 4.22 -3.77
C MET A 1 19.52 4.13 -2.28
N PRO A 2 18.26 4.06 -1.82
CA PRO A 2 17.97 3.89 -0.39
C PRO A 2 18.45 2.51 0.08
N SER A 3 19.06 2.46 1.26
CA SER A 3 19.47 1.23 1.92
C SER A 3 18.80 1.12 3.29
N VAL A 4 18.53 -0.11 3.72
CA VAL A 4 17.91 -0.41 5.01
C VAL A 4 18.81 -1.37 5.76
N GLN A 5 19.17 -1.00 6.99
CA GLN A 5 19.88 -1.87 7.92
C GLN A 5 18.98 -2.17 9.11
N ILE A 6 18.72 -3.46 9.35
CA ILE A 6 17.94 -3.91 10.50
C ILE A 6 18.93 -4.40 11.56
N LYS A 7 18.91 -3.76 12.74
CA LYS A 7 19.75 -4.12 13.88
C LYS A 7 18.98 -5.02 14.84
N ASP A 8 19.72 -5.75 15.67
CA ASP A 8 19.18 -6.54 16.79
C ASP A 8 18.13 -7.58 16.37
N VAL A 9 18.27 -8.13 15.15
CA VAL A 9 17.42 -9.23 14.68
C VAL A 9 17.72 -10.46 15.55
N PRO A 10 16.72 -11.05 16.23
CA PRO A 10 16.93 -12.26 17.01
C PRO A 10 17.53 -13.37 16.13
N GLU A 11 18.52 -14.09 16.67
CA GLU A 11 19.25 -15.12 15.91
C GLU A 11 18.30 -16.16 15.29
N GLU A 12 17.28 -16.56 16.04
CA GLU A 12 16.29 -17.52 15.55
C GLU A 12 15.50 -16.98 14.34
N THR A 13 15.12 -15.70 14.38
CA THR A 13 14.42 -15.04 13.27
C THR A 13 15.33 -14.98 12.04
N HIS A 14 16.59 -14.59 12.21
CA HIS A 14 17.56 -14.55 11.12
C HIS A 14 17.78 -15.94 10.50
N ARG A 15 17.89 -16.98 11.32
CA ARG A 15 18.04 -18.37 10.88
C ARG A 15 16.85 -18.85 10.06
N VAL A 16 15.62 -18.59 10.52
CA VAL A 16 14.39 -18.95 9.81
C VAL A 16 14.30 -18.23 8.45
N LEU A 17 14.59 -16.93 8.43
CA LEU A 17 14.54 -16.13 7.20
C LEU A 17 15.60 -16.58 6.19
N ARG A 18 16.81 -16.89 6.63
CA ARG A 18 17.87 -17.44 5.77
C ARG A 18 17.46 -18.79 5.16
N ARG A 19 16.83 -19.67 5.94
CA ARG A 19 16.33 -20.95 5.43
C ARG A 19 15.26 -20.74 4.35
N ARG A 20 14.28 -19.87 4.60
CA ARG A 20 13.22 -19.55 3.64
C ARG A 20 13.76 -18.91 2.36
N ALA A 21 14.77 -18.04 2.47
CA ALA A 21 15.43 -17.46 1.30
C ALA A 21 16.10 -18.55 0.43
N ALA A 22 16.80 -19.50 1.07
CA ALA A 22 17.40 -20.64 0.37
C ALA A 22 16.35 -21.55 -0.29
N GLU A 23 15.24 -21.84 0.40
CA GLU A 23 14.10 -22.59 -0.15
C GLU A 23 13.47 -21.88 -1.36
N ALA A 24 13.49 -20.55 -1.39
CA ALA A 24 13.01 -19.72 -2.49
C ALA A 24 14.07 -19.49 -3.60
N HIS A 25 15.26 -20.09 -3.48
CA HIS A 25 16.41 -19.87 -4.39
C HIS A 25 16.84 -18.39 -4.51
N GLN A 26 16.70 -17.64 -3.43
CA GLN A 26 17.05 -16.22 -3.35
C GLN A 26 18.17 -16.00 -2.33
N SER A 27 18.98 -14.96 -2.53
CA SER A 27 19.79 -14.45 -1.43
C SER A 27 18.88 -13.91 -0.31
N LEU A 28 19.38 -13.87 0.93
CA LEU A 28 18.62 -13.30 2.05
C LEU A 28 18.21 -11.85 1.78
N GLN A 29 19.07 -11.07 1.14
CA GLN A 29 18.78 -9.69 0.78
C GLN A 29 17.61 -9.59 -0.21
N GLU A 30 17.61 -10.38 -1.28
CA GLU A 30 16.54 -10.38 -2.29
C GLU A 30 15.21 -10.85 -1.70
N TYR A 31 15.26 -11.90 -0.86
CA TYR A 31 14.09 -12.42 -0.16
C TYR A 31 13.46 -11.36 0.74
N LEU A 32 14.28 -10.66 1.55
CA LEU A 32 13.80 -9.59 2.42
C LEU A 32 13.29 -8.38 1.63
N LEU A 33 13.99 -7.99 0.57
CA LEU A 33 13.54 -6.90 -0.30
C LEU A 33 12.17 -7.23 -0.90
N THR A 34 11.98 -8.45 -1.40
CA THR A 34 10.69 -8.91 -1.94
C THR A 34 9.60 -8.78 -0.88
N LYS A 35 9.86 -9.24 0.34
CA LYS A 35 8.89 -9.16 1.45
C LYS A 35 8.55 -7.72 1.82
N LEU A 36 9.54 -6.83 1.90
CA LEU A 36 9.32 -5.42 2.22
C LEU A 36 8.56 -4.69 1.10
N VAL A 37 8.84 -5.02 -0.16
CA VAL A 37 8.12 -4.44 -1.30
C VAL A 37 6.67 -4.93 -1.31
N GLU A 38 6.43 -6.22 -1.07
CA GLU A 38 5.09 -6.78 -0.96
C GLU A 38 4.29 -6.10 0.16
N ASP A 39 4.89 -5.95 1.35
CA ASP A 39 4.28 -5.32 2.52
C ASP A 39 3.92 -3.85 2.25
N ALA A 40 4.85 -3.09 1.64
CA ALA A 40 4.63 -1.68 1.32
C ALA A 40 3.67 -1.46 0.14
N ARG A 41 3.32 -2.49 -0.63
CA ARG A 41 2.49 -2.35 -1.84
C ARG A 41 1.02 -2.10 -1.50
N VAL A 42 0.53 -2.62 -0.38
CA VAL A 42 -0.86 -2.49 0.04
C VAL A 42 -0.95 -1.41 1.12
N PRO A 43 -1.64 -0.28 0.89
CA PRO A 43 -1.81 0.73 1.92
C PRO A 43 -2.62 0.16 3.08
N THR A 44 -2.21 0.51 4.29
CA THR A 44 -2.98 0.20 5.49
C THR A 44 -4.33 0.93 5.48
N MET A 45 -5.31 0.41 6.23
CA MET A 45 -6.62 1.07 6.39
C MET A 45 -6.46 2.51 6.91
N ALA A 46 -5.54 2.73 7.84
CA ALA A 46 -5.25 4.05 8.38
C ALA A 46 -4.73 5.03 7.30
N GLU A 47 -3.88 4.56 6.39
CA GLU A 47 -3.40 5.37 5.27
C GLU A 47 -4.48 5.62 4.22
N VAL A 48 -5.39 4.65 4.01
CA VAL A 48 -6.56 4.83 3.15
C VAL A 48 -7.49 5.90 3.73
N LEU A 49 -7.80 5.83 5.03
CA LEU A 49 -8.64 6.81 5.71
C LEU A 49 -8.01 8.20 5.72
N ARG A 50 -6.72 8.31 6.06
CA ARG A 50 -5.99 9.59 5.98
C ARG A 50 -6.03 10.18 4.58
N ARG A 51 -5.84 9.36 3.54
CA ARG A 51 -5.98 9.79 2.14
C ARG A 51 -7.40 10.25 1.81
N ALA A 52 -8.43 9.64 2.41
CA ALA A 52 -9.82 10.05 2.23
C ALA A 52 -10.12 11.38 2.94
N ASP A 53 -9.55 11.62 4.11
CA ASP A 53 -9.63 12.90 4.82
C ASP A 53 -8.87 14.02 4.06
N ASP A 54 -7.70 13.70 3.49
CA ASP A 54 -6.90 14.62 2.67
C ASP A 54 -7.57 14.92 1.32
N ARG A 55 -8.50 14.08 0.87
CA ARG A 55 -9.39 14.43 -0.24
C ARG A 55 -10.35 15.48 0.29
N THR A 56 -10.00 16.75 0.06
CA THR A 56 -10.96 17.84 0.02
C THR A 56 -11.93 17.54 -1.12
N GLY A 57 -12.95 16.73 -0.84
CA GLY A 57 -14.11 16.63 -1.70
C GLY A 57 -14.67 18.04 -1.88
N GLY A 58 -14.98 18.41 -3.12
CA GLY A 58 -15.75 19.62 -3.37
C GLY A 58 -17.12 19.47 -2.73
N THR A 59 -17.56 20.46 -1.95
CA THR A 59 -18.96 20.53 -1.52
C THR A 59 -19.81 20.93 -2.72
N ILE A 60 -20.61 19.99 -3.24
CA ILE A 60 -21.67 20.29 -4.20
C ILE A 60 -23.02 20.23 -3.49
N SER A 61 -23.94 21.11 -3.87
CA SER A 61 -25.31 21.02 -3.38
C SER A 61 -26.01 19.80 -4.00
N LEU A 62 -27.00 19.26 -3.29
CA LEU A 62 -27.83 18.17 -3.80
C LEU A 62 -28.51 18.56 -5.13
N ALA A 63 -28.91 19.82 -5.28
CA ALA A 63 -29.51 20.34 -6.51
C ALA A 63 -28.52 20.27 -7.69
N ALA A 64 -27.29 20.76 -7.51
CA ALA A 64 -26.26 20.70 -8.54
C ALA A 64 -25.90 19.26 -8.93
N ALA A 65 -25.87 18.34 -7.95
CA ALA A 65 -25.67 16.92 -8.21
C ALA A 65 -26.83 16.32 -9.04
N ALA A 66 -28.07 16.69 -8.72
CA ALA A 66 -29.26 16.20 -9.40
C ALA A 66 -29.38 16.73 -10.84
N ASP A 67 -28.92 17.96 -11.09
CA ASP A 67 -28.89 18.55 -12.43
C ASP A 67 -27.84 17.83 -13.30
N LEU A 68 -26.62 17.61 -12.80
CA LEU A 68 -25.56 16.84 -13.50
C LEU A 68 -26.03 15.44 -13.94
N VAL A 69 -26.79 14.74 -13.09
CA VAL A 69 -27.32 13.40 -13.41
C VAL A 69 -28.49 13.45 -14.41
N ARG A 70 -29.21 14.56 -14.48
CA ARG A 70 -30.25 14.77 -15.51
C ARG A 70 -29.59 15.06 -16.86
N ASP A 71 -28.62 15.96 -16.90
CA ASP A 71 -27.86 16.29 -18.11
C ASP A 71 -27.19 15.04 -18.73
N ASP A 72 -26.56 14.17 -17.92
CA ASP A 72 -25.98 12.90 -18.42
C ASP A 72 -27.04 11.98 -19.02
N ARG A 73 -28.23 11.87 -18.41
CA ARG A 73 -29.32 11.03 -18.91
C ARG A 73 -29.91 11.56 -20.20
N ASP A 74 -30.08 12.87 -20.32
CA ASP A 74 -30.66 13.51 -21.49
C ASP A 74 -29.70 13.50 -22.70
N SER A 75 -28.42 13.26 -22.46
CA SER A 75 -27.37 13.12 -23.49
C SER A 75 -27.20 11.68 -24.05
N ARG A 76 -27.93 10.69 -23.52
CA ARG A 76 -27.92 9.28 -23.99
C ARG A 76 -29.09 8.98 -24.92
#